data_AF-Q9EZE2-F1
#
_entry.id   AF-Q9EZE2-F1
#
_cell.length_a   1.000
_cell.length_b   1.000
_cell.length_c   1.000
_cell.angle_alpha   90.00
_cell.angle_beta   90.00
_cell.angle_gamma   90.00
#
_symmetry.space_group_name_H-M   'P 1'
#
loop_
_entity.id
_entity.type
_entity.pdbx_description
1 polymer ?
#
loop_
_entity_poly.entity_id
_entity_poly.type
_entity_poly.pdbx_seq_one_letter_code
_entity_poly.pdbx_strand_id
1 'polypeptide(L)' 'MDTCKIGPGLYQYTSVDDCTRYRVLRLYSCRTAVNSLDFIDCVIEEMPFPI' A
#
# COMPACT_ATOMS: atom_id res chain seq x y z
N MET A 1 4.26 -3.24 -5.78
CA MET A 1 3.78 -2.17 -4.89
C MET A 1 3.96 -0.84 -5.59
N ASP A 2 2.96 0.02 -5.57
CA ASP A 2 2.99 1.33 -6.21
C ASP A 2 2.39 2.42 -5.31
N THR A 3 2.82 3.66 -5.51
CA THR A 3 2.30 4.84 -4.83
C THR A 3 1.90 5.91 -5.84
N CYS A 4 0.61 6.23 -5.88
CA CYS A 4 0.05 7.25 -6.77
C CYS A 4 -0.48 8.44 -5.97
N LYS A 5 -0.14 9.68 -6.38
CA LYS A 5 -0.78 10.88 -5.83
C LYS A 5 -2.12 11.08 -6.54
N ILE A 6 -3.21 10.96 -5.78
CA ILE A 6 -4.58 11.09 -6.32
C ILE A 6 -5.18 12.48 -6.05
N GLY A 7 -4.60 13.24 -5.12
CA GLY A 7 -5.03 14.61 -4.82
C GLY A 7 -3.99 15.39 -4.00
N PRO A 8 -4.24 16.67 -3.73
CA PRO A 8 -3.42 17.47 -2.81
C PRO A 8 -3.41 16.80 -1.42
N GLY A 9 -2.22 16.44 -0.94
CA GLY A 9 -2.08 15.77 0.36
C GLY A 9 -2.76 14.40 0.42
N LEU A 10 -2.94 13.70 -0.70
CA LEU A 10 -3.57 12.39 -0.74
C LEU A 10 -2.79 11.44 -1.66
N TYR A 11 -2.15 10.45 -1.04
CA TYR A 11 -1.32 9.44 -1.68
C TYR A 11 -1.94 8.07 -1.46
N GLN A 12 -2.21 7.37 -2.56
CA GLN A 12 -2.69 6.01 -2.55
C GLN A 12 -1.52 5.04 -2.67
N TYR A 13 -1.40 4.15 -1.70
CA TYR A 13 -0.48 3.03 -1.72
C TYR A 13 -1.26 1.78 -2.12
N THR A 14 -0.73 1.04 -3.08
CA THR A 14 -1.37 -0.15 -3.63
C THR A 14 -0.36 -1.28 -3.69
N SER A 15 -0.69 -2.42 -3.07
CA SER A 15 -0.06 -3.70 -3.38
C SER A 15 -1.08 -4.55 -4.14
N VAL A 16 -0.59 -5.31 -5.10
CA VAL A 16 -1.39 -6.22 -5.91
C VAL A 16 -0.61 -7.51 -6.01
N ASP A 17 -1.27 -8.62 -5.71
CA ASP A 17 -0.74 -9.95 -5.97
C ASP A 17 -0.89 -10.31 -7.45
N ASP A 18 0.15 -10.90 -8.04
CA ASP A 18 0.17 -11.19 -9.47
C ASP A 18 -0.73 -12.38 -9.83
N CYS A 19 -0.83 -13.38 -8.95
CA CYS A 19 -1.53 -14.63 -9.22
C CYS A 19 -3.03 -14.53 -8.96
N THR A 20 -3.43 -13.90 -7.86
CA THR A 20 -4.82 -13.83 -7.38
C THR A 20 -5.47 -12.50 -7.69
N ARG A 21 -4.69 -11.47 -8.07
CA ARG A 21 -5.16 -10.08 -8.19
C ARG A 21 -5.76 -9.54 -6.89
N TYR A 22 -5.41 -10.12 -5.74
CA TYR A 22 -5.74 -9.57 -4.44
C TYR A 22 -5.03 -8.22 -4.26
N ARG A 23 -5.70 -7.25 -3.63
CA ARG A 23 -5.20 -5.87 -3.55
C ARG A 23 -5.33 -5.35 -2.13
N VAL A 24 -4.22 -4.84 -1.60
CA VAL A 24 -4.22 -4.05 -0.36
C VAL A 24 -4.06 -2.57 -0.75
N LEU A 25 -4.95 -1.74 -0.24
CA LEU A 25 -5.06 -0.31 -0.56
C LEU A 25 -5.04 0.51 0.73
N ARG A 26 -4.22 1.55 0.77
CA ARG A 26 -4.19 2.53 1.86
C ARG A 26 -4.02 3.96 1.33
N LEU A 27 -4.54 4.91 2.09
CA LEU A 27 -4.44 6.33 1.80
C LEU A 27 -3.60 7.01 2.89
N TYR A 28 -2.62 7.79 2.46
CA TYR A 28 -1.76 8.58 3.35
C TYR A 28 -1.74 10.03 2.92
N SER A 29 -1.51 10.92 3.88
CA SER A 29 -1.46 12.35 3.63
C SER A 29 -0.21 12.79 2.86
N CYS A 30 0.89 12.05 3.01
CA CYS A 30 2.20 12.36 2.43
C CYS A 30 2.93 11.10 1.99
N ARG A 31 3.86 11.24 1.04
CA ARG A 31 4.80 10.19 0.65
C ARG A 31 6.08 10.32 1.48
N THR A 32 6.09 9.71 2.66
CA THR A 32 7.25 9.62 3.55
C THR A 32 7.69 8.17 3.70
N ALA A 33 8.96 7.95 4.09
CA ALA A 33 9.46 6.60 4.36
C ALA A 33 8.70 5.91 5.49
N VAL A 34 8.28 6.65 6.52
CA VAL A 34 7.47 6.14 7.63
C VAL A 34 6.14 5.56 7.14
N ASN A 35 5.43 6.28 6.28
CA ASN A 35 4.16 5.79 5.71
C ASN A 35 4.38 4.58 4.78
N SER A 36 5.55 4.46 4.17
CA SER A 36 5.88 3.29 3.34
C SER A 36 6.15 2.05 4.18
N LEU A 37 6.82 2.20 5.33
CA LEU A 37 7.04 1.10 6.28
C LEU A 37 5.72 0.63 6.89
N ASP A 38 4.91 1.57 7.38
CA ASP A 38 3.57 1.28 7.91
C ASP A 38 2.69 0.55 6.87
N PHE A 39 2.79 0.94 5.59
CA PHE A 39 2.07 0.24 4.53
C PHE A 39 2.58 -1.19 4.31
N ILE A 40 3.89 -1.42 4.38
CA ILE A 40 4.46 -2.77 4.27
C ILE A 40 3.94 -3.66 5.41
N ASP A 41 3.94 -3.16 6.63
CA ASP A 41 3.42 -3.88 7.80
C ASP A 41 1.93 -4.23 7.60
N CYS A 42 1.13 -3.28 7.12
CA CYS A 42 -0.27 -3.55 6.76
C CYS A 42 -0.42 -4.64 5.68
N VAL A 43 0.46 -4.66 4.68
CA VAL A 43 0.43 -5.71 3.65
C VAL A 43 0.76 -7.06 4.26
N ILE A 44 1.75 -7.15 5.15
CA ILE A 44 2.11 -8.42 5.84
C ILE A 44 0.94 -8.94 6.66
N GLU A 45 0.21 -8.06 7.35
CA GLU A 45 -0.93 -8.44 8.19
C GLU A 45 -2.18 -8.83 7.38
N GLU A 46 -2.50 -8.11 6.30
CA GLU A 46 -3.73 -8.32 5.53
C GLU A 46 -3.59 -9.38 4.41
N MET A 47 -2.38 -9.67 3.95
CA MET A 47 -2.18 -10.61 2.86
C MET A 47 -2.45 -12.04 3.34
N PRO A 48 -3.36 -12.79 2.68
CA PRO A 48 -3.68 -14.16 3.12
C PRO A 48 -2.61 -15.18 2.72
N PHE A 49 -1.49 -14.72 2.17
CA PHE A 49 -0.36 -15.52 1.73
C PHE A 49 0.95 -14.85 2.14
N PRO A 50 2.00 -15.65 2.39
CA PRO A 50 3.30 -15.14 2.81
C PRO A 50 3.94 -14.31 1.70
N ILE A 51 4.57 -13.20 2.10
CA ILE A 51 5.34 -12.27 1.26
C ILE A 51 6.81 -12.24 1.63
#